data_AF-A0A8B3CM81-F1
#
_entry.id   AF-A0A8B3CM81-F1
#
_cell.length_a   1.000
_cell.length_b   1.000
_cell.length_c   1.000
_cell.angle_alpha   90.00
_cell.angle_beta   90.00
_cell.angle_gamma   90.00
#
_symmetry.space_group_name_H-M   'P 1'
#
loop_
_entity.id
_entity.type
_entity.pdbx_description
1 polymer ?
#
loop_
_entity_poly.entity_id
_entity_poly.type
_entity_poly.pdbx_seq_one_letter_code
_entity_poly.pdbx_strand_id
1 'polypeptide(L)'
;MFQQIFQTNDDLTLTILRVVLAIVMFPHGAQKLVGWFGGYGFKGTMGYLTGTVGVPYVFSVLVILIEFFGSIALFAGFLRRGAAFGIAIVMLGAILSSHLKNGFFMNWGGNQEGEGFEFHILAIGTALPIIIFGLGRWSVDLFLVGIL
;
A
#
# COMPACT_ATOMS: atom_id res chain seq x y z
N MET A 1 -18.98 -5.82 -16.94
CA MET A 1 -17.60 -5.82 -16.38
C MET A 1 -17.31 -4.55 -15.60
N PHE A 2 -17.47 -3.35 -16.18
CA PHE A 2 -17.27 -2.08 -15.45
C PHE A 2 -18.18 -1.94 -14.21
N GLN A 3 -19.45 -2.36 -14.29
CA GLN A 3 -20.35 -2.31 -13.13
C GLN A 3 -19.84 -3.10 -11.91
N GLN A 4 -19.01 -4.14 -12.05
CA GLN A 4 -18.44 -4.86 -10.89
C GLN A 4 -17.25 -4.12 -10.25
N ILE A 5 -16.56 -3.26 -11.01
CA ILE A 5 -15.51 -2.37 -10.49
C ILE A 5 -16.12 -1.24 -9.65
N PHE A 6 -17.40 -0.95 -9.92
CA PHE A 6 -18.06 0.29 -9.57
C PHE A 6 -19.32 0.14 -8.70
N GLN A 7 -19.84 -1.08 -8.53
CA GLN A 7 -20.93 -1.35 -7.57
C GLN A 7 -20.50 -0.90 -6.17
N THR A 8 -21.46 -0.45 -5.37
CA THR A 8 -21.23 0.13 -4.04
C THR A 8 -22.35 -0.26 -3.08
N ASN A 9 -22.00 -0.93 -1.99
CA ASN A 9 -22.82 -1.04 -0.79
C ASN A 9 -22.28 -0.05 0.25
N ASP A 10 -23.20 0.45 1.06
CA ASP A 10 -22.98 1.52 2.02
C ASP A 10 -22.28 1.00 3.31
N ASP A 11 -21.09 0.41 3.17
CA ASP A 11 -20.39 -0.30 4.24
C ASP A 11 -19.30 0.56 4.92
N LEU A 12 -19.58 0.92 6.18
CA LEU A 12 -18.66 1.70 7.01
C LEU A 12 -17.38 0.91 7.34
N THR A 13 -17.46 -0.42 7.46
CA THR A 13 -16.34 -1.30 7.81
C THR A 13 -15.24 -1.21 6.76
N LEU A 14 -15.62 -1.34 5.49
CA LEU A 14 -14.68 -1.25 4.36
C LEU A 14 -14.12 0.16 4.19
N THR A 15 -14.88 1.18 4.58
CA THR A 15 -14.39 2.57 4.62
C THR A 15 -13.30 2.73 5.67
N ILE A 16 -13.51 2.19 6.87
CA ILE A 16 -12.52 2.23 7.96
C ILE A 16 -11.24 1.50 7.51
N LEU A 17 -11.35 0.27 7.01
CA LEU A 17 -10.18 -0.49 6.54
C LEU A 17 -9.40 0.27 5.46
N ARG A 18 -10.12 0.87 4.51
CA ARG A 18 -9.53 1.68 3.43
C ARG A 18 -8.78 2.89 3.95
N VAL A 19 -9.41 3.69 4.82
CA VAL A 19 -8.83 4.91 5.36
C VAL A 19 -7.64 4.57 6.26
N VAL A 20 -7.75 3.54 7.09
CA VAL A 20 -6.64 3.07 7.94
C VAL A 20 -5.46 2.62 7.08
N LEU A 21 -5.68 1.77 6.08
CA LEU A 21 -4.62 1.32 5.18
C LEU A 21 -3.96 2.50 4.47
N ALA A 22 -4.75 3.46 3.99
CA ALA A 22 -4.24 4.66 3.34
C ALA A 22 -3.38 5.52 4.27
N ILE A 23 -3.86 5.82 5.49
CA ILE A 23 -3.13 6.63 6.46
C ILE A 23 -1.81 5.97 6.87
N VAL A 24 -1.82 4.66 7.05
CA VAL A 24 -0.61 3.90 7.41
C VAL A 24 0.37 3.84 6.24
N MET A 25 -0.09 3.61 5.01
CA MET A 25 0.78 3.48 3.84
C MET A 25 1.31 4.81 3.32
N PHE A 26 0.60 5.93 3.52
CA PHE A 26 0.99 7.22 2.98
C PHE A 26 2.38 7.69 3.45
N PRO A 27 2.73 7.64 4.75
CA PRO A 27 4.07 7.95 5.21
C PRO A 27 5.16 7.14 4.51
N HIS A 28 4.95 5.85 4.29
CA HIS A 28 5.93 4.99 3.59
C HIS A 28 6.12 5.41 2.12
N GLY A 29 5.03 5.69 1.42
CA GLY A 29 5.09 6.23 0.06
C GLY A 29 5.75 7.61 0.01
N ALA A 30 5.43 8.49 0.97
CA ALA A 30 5.97 9.85 1.03
C ALA A 30 7.46 9.88 1.37
N GLN A 31 7.92 8.99 2.25
CA GLN A 31 9.34 8.76 2.51
C GLN A 31 10.09 8.37 1.23
N LYS A 32 9.49 7.50 0.43
CA LYS A 32 10.09 6.94 -0.78
C LYS A 32 10.06 7.88 -1.98
N LEU A 33 8.98 8.65 -2.18
CA LEU A 33 8.86 9.52 -3.35
C LEU A 33 9.44 10.91 -3.08
N VAL A 34 9.01 11.56 -2.01
CA VAL A 34 9.28 13.00 -1.75
C VAL A 34 10.19 13.25 -0.56
N GLY A 35 10.64 12.21 0.15
CA GLY A 35 11.59 12.31 1.26
C GLY A 35 10.99 12.89 2.54
N TRP A 36 9.65 12.89 2.66
CA TRP A 36 9.00 13.32 3.90
C TRP A 36 9.32 12.37 5.05
N PHE A 37 9.09 12.83 6.30
CA PHE A 37 9.30 12.02 7.50
C PHE A 37 10.72 11.44 7.62
N GLY A 38 11.73 12.19 7.15
CA GLY A 38 13.14 11.75 7.16
C GLY A 38 13.46 10.64 6.16
N GLY A 39 12.60 10.41 5.17
CA GLY A 39 12.81 9.40 4.14
C GLY A 39 13.88 9.77 3.12
N TYR A 40 14.36 8.76 2.38
CA TYR A 40 15.45 8.90 1.43
C TYR A 40 15.08 9.64 0.12
N GLY A 41 13.78 9.86 -0.11
CA GLY A 41 13.25 10.42 -1.36
C GLY A 41 13.54 9.54 -2.58
N PHE A 42 13.02 9.95 -3.74
CA PHE A 42 13.02 9.09 -4.93
C PHE A 42 14.41 8.57 -5.29
N LYS A 43 15.42 9.44 -5.33
CA LYS A 43 16.79 9.07 -5.73
C LYS A 43 17.42 8.08 -4.74
N GLY A 44 17.28 8.32 -3.44
CA GLY A 44 17.85 7.45 -2.42
C GLY A 44 17.15 6.11 -2.36
N THR A 45 15.81 6.09 -2.44
CA THR A 45 15.03 4.85 -2.48
C THR A 45 15.33 4.03 -3.74
N MET A 46 15.46 4.67 -4.91
CA MET A 46 15.85 3.97 -6.13
C MET A 46 17.24 3.35 -6.01
N GLY A 47 18.20 4.07 -5.42
CA GLY A 47 19.54 3.53 -5.15
C GLY A 47 19.51 2.30 -4.24
N TYR A 48 18.73 2.34 -3.17
CA TYR A 48 18.55 1.19 -2.27
C TYR A 48 17.88 0.00 -2.96
N LEU A 49 16.74 0.21 -3.63
CA LEU A 49 15.99 -0.87 -4.24
C LEU A 49 16.76 -1.54 -5.39
N THR A 50 17.43 -0.76 -6.23
CA THR A 50 18.16 -1.31 -7.38
C THR A 50 19.56 -1.80 -7.02
N GLY A 51 20.26 -1.12 -6.10
CA GLY A 51 21.64 -1.43 -5.74
C GLY A 51 21.79 -2.41 -4.58
N THR A 52 20.97 -2.28 -3.54
CA THR A 52 21.07 -3.12 -2.33
C THR A 52 20.13 -4.31 -2.38
N VAL A 53 18.87 -4.09 -2.75
CA VAL A 53 17.86 -5.17 -2.80
C VAL A 53 17.92 -5.93 -4.13
N GLY A 54 18.38 -5.30 -5.22
CA GLY A 54 18.48 -5.92 -6.53
C GLY A 54 17.16 -5.97 -7.31
N VAL A 55 16.18 -5.13 -6.95
CA VAL A 55 14.91 -5.02 -7.68
C VAL A 55 15.16 -4.30 -9.01
N PRO A 56 14.67 -4.82 -10.15
CA PRO A 56 14.82 -4.15 -11.44
C PRO A 56 14.19 -2.74 -11.43
N TYR A 57 14.85 -1.80 -12.13
CA TYR A 57 14.50 -0.37 -12.12
C TYR A 57 13.00 -0.10 -12.28
N VAL A 58 12.36 -0.73 -13.27
CA VAL A 58 10.92 -0.53 -13.56
C VAL A 58 10.06 -0.91 -12.36
N PHE A 59 10.35 -2.04 -11.72
CA PHE A 59 9.61 -2.48 -10.54
C PHE A 59 9.90 -1.59 -9.32
N SER A 60 11.12 -1.08 -9.17
CA SER A 60 11.43 -0.10 -8.11
C SER A 60 10.63 1.18 -8.25
N VAL A 61 10.49 1.71 -9.48
CA VAL A 61 9.64 2.86 -9.76
C VAL A 61 8.18 2.55 -9.42
N LEU A 62 7.68 1.38 -9.86
CA LEU A 62 6.31 0.96 -9.55
C LEU A 62 6.04 0.86 -8.05
N VAL A 63 6.96 0.27 -7.27
CA VAL A 63 6.85 0.20 -5.80
C VAL A 63 6.65 1.59 -5.20
N ILE A 64 7.50 2.55 -5.57
CA ILE A 64 7.43 3.93 -5.06
C ILE A 64 6.10 4.59 -5.43
N LEU A 65 5.70 4.49 -6.70
CA LEU A 65 4.47 5.11 -7.19
C LEU A 65 3.23 4.47 -6.58
N ILE A 66 3.20 3.14 -6.42
CA ILE A 66 2.09 2.40 -5.83
C ILE A 66 1.92 2.78 -4.36
N GLU A 67 2.98 2.85 -3.57
CA GLU A 67 2.86 3.22 -2.15
C GLU A 67 2.36 4.65 -1.97
N PHE A 68 2.86 5.59 -2.77
CA PHE A 68 2.46 6.99 -2.66
C PHE A 68 1.08 7.27 -3.26
N PHE A 69 0.88 6.98 -4.55
CA PHE A 69 -0.38 7.28 -5.21
C PHE A 69 -1.49 6.28 -4.86
N GLY A 70 -1.13 5.03 -4.58
CA GLY A 70 -2.10 4.03 -4.13
C GLY A 70 -2.70 4.36 -2.76
N SER A 71 -1.90 4.89 -1.82
CA SER A 71 -2.44 5.34 -0.52
C SER A 71 -3.37 6.55 -0.67
N ILE A 72 -3.03 7.54 -1.53
CA ILE A 72 -3.91 8.67 -1.84
C ILE A 72 -5.21 8.19 -2.51
N ALA A 73 -5.10 7.29 -3.50
CA ALA A 73 -6.25 6.73 -4.20
C ALA A 73 -7.17 5.96 -3.24
N LEU A 74 -6.59 5.16 -2.33
CA LEU A 74 -7.36 4.50 -1.27
C LEU A 74 -8.06 5.53 -0.38
N PHE A 75 -7.38 6.57 0.09
CA PHE A 75 -7.99 7.58 0.95
C PHE A 75 -9.21 8.23 0.27
N ALA A 76 -9.03 8.70 -0.96
CA ALA A 76 -10.07 9.31 -1.79
C ALA A 76 -11.18 8.31 -2.20
N GLY A 77 -10.94 7.02 -2.07
CA GLY A 77 -11.84 5.98 -2.56
C GLY A 77 -11.93 5.97 -4.09
N PHE A 78 -10.80 6.11 -4.76
CA PHE A 78 -10.66 6.02 -6.22
C PHE A 78 -9.89 4.76 -6.61
N LEU A 79 -10.37 3.99 -7.59
CA LEU A 79 -9.73 2.74 -8.05
C LEU A 79 -9.34 1.78 -6.90
N ARG A 80 -10.18 1.69 -5.87
CA ARG A 80 -9.84 1.09 -4.56
C ARG A 80 -9.30 -0.33 -4.64
N ARG A 81 -9.91 -1.19 -5.47
CA ARG A 81 -9.47 -2.57 -5.68
C ARG A 81 -8.05 -2.64 -6.26
N GLY A 82 -7.79 -1.82 -7.27
CA GLY A 82 -6.47 -1.74 -7.91
C GLY A 82 -5.42 -1.18 -6.96
N ALA A 83 -5.74 -0.12 -6.22
CA ALA A 83 -4.84 0.48 -5.25
C ALA A 83 -4.53 -0.48 -4.08
N ALA A 84 -5.54 -1.13 -3.49
CA ALA A 84 -5.35 -2.13 -2.44
C ALA A 84 -4.55 -3.35 -2.93
N PHE A 85 -4.82 -3.83 -4.14
CA PHE A 85 -4.06 -4.91 -4.77
C PHE A 85 -2.59 -4.52 -4.96
N GLY A 86 -2.33 -3.31 -5.47
CA GLY A 86 -0.98 -2.78 -5.60
C GLY A 86 -0.24 -2.77 -4.25
N ILE A 87 -0.87 -2.23 -3.20
CA ILE A 87 -0.29 -2.23 -1.84
C ILE A 87 0.00 -3.67 -1.38
N ALA A 88 -0.93 -4.60 -1.55
CA ALA A 88 -0.73 -5.99 -1.15
C ALA A 88 0.48 -6.64 -1.86
N ILE A 89 0.64 -6.41 -3.16
CA ILE A 89 1.79 -6.91 -3.94
C ILE A 89 3.10 -6.28 -3.47
N VAL A 90 3.11 -4.97 -3.19
CA VAL A 90 4.31 -4.30 -2.66
C VAL A 90 4.69 -4.86 -1.30
N MET A 91 3.72 -5.05 -0.40
CA MET A 91 3.96 -5.66 0.90
C MET A 91 4.51 -7.08 0.77
N LEU A 92 3.91 -7.91 -0.09
CA LEU A 92 4.41 -9.26 -0.36
C LEU A 92 5.85 -9.24 -0.91
N GLY A 93 6.15 -8.34 -1.85
CA GLY A 93 7.49 -8.16 -2.39
C GLY A 93 8.50 -7.74 -1.33
N ALA A 94 8.12 -6.84 -0.42
CA ALA A 94 8.96 -6.44 0.70
C ALA A 94 9.25 -7.61 1.65
N ILE A 95 8.23 -8.43 1.99
CA ILE A 95 8.41 -9.66 2.78
C ILE A 95 9.49 -10.53 2.12
N LEU A 96 9.28 -10.91 0.87
CA LEU A 96 10.12 -11.88 0.18
C LEU A 96 11.55 -11.38 -0.08
N SER A 97 11.72 -10.08 -0.31
CA SER A 97 13.03 -9.51 -0.67
C SER A 97 13.87 -9.10 0.53
N SER A 98 13.26 -8.60 1.60
CA SER A 98 13.98 -7.85 2.64
C SER A 98 13.67 -8.27 4.08
N HIS A 99 12.46 -8.75 4.36
CA HIS A 99 11.99 -8.95 5.74
C HIS A 99 11.90 -10.42 6.17
N LEU A 100 11.71 -11.38 5.25
CA LEU A 100 11.49 -12.79 5.60
C LEU A 100 12.64 -13.38 6.43
N LYS A 101 13.88 -13.01 6.12
CA LYS A 101 15.09 -13.46 6.83
C LYS A 101 15.20 -12.93 8.27
N ASN A 102 14.50 -11.83 8.60
CA ASN A 102 14.53 -11.21 9.92
C ASN A 102 13.46 -11.79 10.86
N GLY A 103 12.66 -12.76 10.39
CA GLY A 103 11.61 -13.40 11.20
C GLY A 103 10.33 -12.57 11.30
N PHE A 104 9.45 -12.97 12.22
CA PHE A 104 8.09 -12.43 12.30
C PHE A 104 8.04 -11.01 12.87
N PHE A 105 8.67 -10.77 14.02
CA PHE A 105 8.47 -9.55 14.80
C PHE A 105 9.20 -8.33 14.24
N MET A 106 8.53 -7.18 14.25
CA MET A 106 9.16 -5.89 13.98
C MET A 106 10.27 -5.59 15.01
N ASN A 107 11.29 -4.87 14.59
CA ASN A 107 12.47 -4.54 15.38
C ASN A 107 12.29 -3.28 16.23
N TRP A 108 11.17 -3.18 16.95
CA TRP A 108 10.83 -1.99 17.76
C TRP A 108 11.90 -1.59 18.77
N GLY A 109 12.62 -2.56 19.33
CA GLY A 109 13.68 -2.36 20.32
C GLY A 109 15.10 -2.26 19.73
N GLY A 110 15.27 -2.38 18.41
CA GLY A 110 16.59 -2.31 17.76
C GLY A 110 17.51 -3.52 18.02
N ASN A 111 16.99 -4.61 18.58
CA ASN A 111 17.76 -5.80 18.98
C ASN A 111 17.89 -6.86 17.87
N GLN A 112 17.29 -6.63 16.70
CA GLN A 112 17.37 -7.51 15.52
C GLN A 112 18.22 -6.86 14.42
N GLU A 113 18.72 -7.66 13.48
CA GLU A 113 19.49 -7.18 12.32
C GLU A 113 18.66 -6.31 11.36
N GLY A 114 17.34 -6.49 11.37
CA GLY A 114 16.40 -5.73 10.55
C GLY A 114 14.96 -5.95 11.00
N GLU A 115 14.04 -5.26 10.33
CA GLU A 115 12.60 -5.37 10.62
C GLU A 115 12.04 -6.72 10.17
N GLY A 116 11.21 -7.35 10.99
CA GLY A 116 10.42 -8.52 10.61
C GLY A 116 9.26 -8.19 9.66
N PHE A 117 8.36 -9.15 9.44
CA PHE A 117 7.27 -9.03 8.47
C PHE A 117 5.84 -8.94 9.05
N GLU A 118 5.68 -8.88 10.38
CA GLU A 118 4.38 -8.75 11.05
C GLU A 118 3.52 -7.60 10.50
N PHE A 119 4.11 -6.41 10.34
CA PHE A 119 3.42 -5.24 9.76
C PHE A 119 2.89 -5.51 8.34
N HIS A 120 3.69 -6.19 7.51
CA HIS A 120 3.34 -6.45 6.12
C HIS A 120 2.14 -7.39 6.01
N ILE A 121 2.05 -8.39 6.89
CA ILE A 121 0.88 -9.28 6.96
C ILE A 121 -0.37 -8.50 7.38
N LEU A 122 -0.27 -7.58 8.34
CA LEU A 122 -1.40 -6.74 8.74
C LEU A 122 -1.88 -5.84 7.59
N ALA A 123 -0.95 -5.24 6.84
CA ALA A 123 -1.28 -4.44 5.66
C ALA A 123 -1.96 -5.29 4.57
N ILE A 124 -1.45 -6.48 4.27
CA ILE A 124 -2.07 -7.43 3.32
C ILE A 124 -3.45 -7.86 3.81
N GLY A 125 -3.58 -8.24 5.09
CA GLY A 125 -4.84 -8.65 5.70
C GLY A 125 -5.90 -7.54 5.68
N THR A 126 -5.48 -6.29 5.79
CA THR A 126 -6.37 -5.11 5.65
C THR A 126 -6.74 -4.84 4.18
N ALA A 127 -5.81 -5.06 3.25
CA ALA A 127 -6.05 -4.89 1.82
C ALA A 127 -7.00 -5.95 1.25
N LEU A 128 -6.97 -7.20 1.74
CA LEU A 128 -7.75 -8.32 1.19
C LEU A 128 -9.27 -8.07 1.20
N PRO A 129 -9.92 -7.65 2.30
CA PRO A 129 -11.34 -7.29 2.27
C PRO A 129 -11.66 -6.18 1.26
N ILE A 130 -10.76 -5.21 1.08
CA ILE A 130 -10.93 -4.13 0.11
C ILE A 130 -10.82 -4.68 -1.33
N ILE A 131 -9.94 -5.65 -1.58
CA ILE A 131 -9.80 -6.29 -2.89
C ILE A 131 -11.03 -7.13 -3.22
N ILE A 132 -11.49 -7.95 -2.27
CA ILE A 132 -12.57 -8.92 -2.47
C ILE A 132 -13.91 -8.19 -2.57
N PHE A 133 -14.20 -7.33 -1.60
CA PHE A 133 -15.50 -6.67 -1.47
C PHE A 133 -15.48 -5.30 -2.15
N GLY A 134 -14.48 -4.45 -1.89
CA GLY A 134 -14.30 -3.18 -2.62
C GLY A 134 -15.26 -2.04 -2.25
N LEU A 135 -16.29 -2.29 -1.46
CA LEU A 135 -17.41 -1.36 -1.23
C LEU A 135 -17.23 -0.56 0.06
N GLY A 136 -16.59 0.60 0.02
CA GLY A 136 -16.64 1.55 1.16
C GLY A 136 -17.59 2.71 0.90
N ARG A 137 -18.31 3.19 1.92
CA ARG A 137 -18.95 4.53 1.94
C ARG A 137 -17.96 5.63 1.53
N TRP A 138 -18.51 6.77 1.09
CA TRP A 138 -17.78 8.01 0.79
C TRP A 138 -16.54 7.80 -0.10
N SER A 139 -16.78 7.50 -1.38
CA SER A 139 -15.72 7.23 -2.34
C SER A 139 -15.96 7.99 -3.62
N VAL A 140 -14.90 8.51 -4.26
CA VAL A 140 -15.03 9.15 -5.57
C VAL A 140 -15.59 8.18 -6.62
N ASP A 141 -15.24 6.89 -6.53
CA ASP A 141 -15.86 5.85 -7.35
C ASP A 141 -17.40 5.85 -7.24
N LEU A 142 -17.98 6.01 -6.04
CA LEU A 142 -19.44 6.10 -5.82
C LEU A 142 -20.05 7.31 -6.52
N PHE A 143 -19.37 8.46 -6.47
CA PHE A 143 -19.84 9.67 -7.12
C PHE A 143 -19.87 9.52 -8.64
N LEU A 144 -18.83 8.91 -9.23
CA LEU A 144 -18.75 8.69 -10.68
C LEU A 144 -19.83 7.70 -11.16
N VAL A 145 -20.19 6.72 -10.34
CA VAL A 145 -21.19 5.70 -10.69
C VAL A 145 -22.61 6.21 -10.50
N GLY A 146 -22.84 7.11 -9.55
CA GLY A 146 -24.15 7.76 -9.41
C GLY A 146 -24.48 8.78 -10.52
N ILE A 147 -23.50 9.15 -11.35
CA ILE A 147 -23.67 10.08 -12.47
C ILE A 147 -23.86 9.34 -13.81
N LEU A 148 -23.48 8.07 -13.89
CA LEU A 148 -23.58 7.21 -15.09
C LEU A 148 -24.82 6.32 -15.04
#